data_AF-A0A0J9SDS3-F1
#
_entry.id   AF-A0A0J9SDS3-F1
#
_cell.length_a   1.000
_cell.length_b   1.000
_cell.length_c   1.000
_cell.angle_alpha   90.00
_cell.angle_beta   90.00
_cell.angle_gamma   90.00
#
_symmetry.space_group_name_H-M   'P 1'
#
loop_
_entity.id
_entity.type
_entity.pdbx_description
1 polymer ?
#
loop_
_entity_poly.entity_id
_entity_poly.type
_entity_poly.pdbx_seq_one_letter_code
_entity_poly.pdbx_strand_id
1 'polypeptide(L)'
;MPSPPKCNLPPPNHHQHLSSDNINLEKFKNFDANFINYLGDIRSHFSDPFVSSNSNRVNSRLKEIAVGKSTKEYKNYVKVVKYEERMDDDPSTPNAYENVTNAKFQAKYNLWRKKLHRFDSIG
;
A
#
# COMPACT_ATOMS: atom_id res chain seq x y z
N MET A 1 6.32 52.22 9.32
CA MET A 1 6.31 50.76 9.51
C MET A 1 6.91 50.13 8.27
N PRO A 2 7.93 49.25 8.34
CA PRO A 2 8.48 48.59 7.17
C PRO A 2 7.63 47.37 6.78
N SER A 3 7.41 47.18 5.48
CA SER A 3 6.70 46.03 4.89
C SER A 3 7.55 44.75 4.96
N PRO A 4 6.95 43.55 5.09
CA PRO A 4 7.70 42.30 5.16
C PRO A 4 8.23 41.86 3.79
N PRO A 5 9.35 41.09 3.75
CA PRO A 5 10.01 40.67 2.52
C PRO A 5 9.20 39.59 1.76
N LYS A 6 9.26 39.66 0.42
CA LYS A 6 8.62 38.73 -0.51
C LYS A 6 9.31 37.36 -0.46
N CYS A 7 8.58 36.30 -0.13
CA CYS A 7 9.05 34.92 -0.22
C CYS A 7 9.07 34.43 -1.68
N ASN A 8 10.24 34.08 -2.20
CA ASN A 8 10.38 33.40 -3.49
C ASN A 8 10.12 31.90 -3.30
N LEU A 9 9.00 31.40 -3.82
CA LEU A 9 8.72 29.97 -3.97
C LEU A 9 9.36 29.44 -5.27
N PRO A 10 10.00 28.26 -5.28
CA PRO A 10 10.46 27.63 -6.52
C PRO A 10 9.27 27.12 -7.35
N PRO A 11 9.37 27.09 -8.69
CA PRO A 11 8.27 26.67 -9.56
C PRO A 11 7.99 25.16 -9.47
N PRO A 12 6.75 24.72 -9.77
CA PRO A 12 6.35 23.33 -9.67
C PRO A 12 7.00 22.47 -10.77
N ASN A 13 7.58 21.36 -10.35
CA ASN A 13 8.34 20.42 -11.17
C ASN A 13 7.44 19.67 -12.17
N HIS A 14 7.93 19.52 -13.40
CA HIS A 14 7.25 18.88 -14.52
C HIS A 14 7.16 17.36 -14.32
N HIS A 15 5.95 16.79 -14.25
CA HIS A 15 5.77 15.33 -14.26
C HIS A 15 6.06 14.80 -15.68
N GLN A 16 7.12 14.01 -15.85
CA GLN A 16 7.40 13.34 -17.12
C GLN A 16 6.37 12.21 -17.35
N HIS A 17 5.71 12.29 -18.50
CA HIS A 17 4.77 11.29 -19.02
C HIS A 17 5.54 10.05 -19.50
N LEU A 18 5.49 8.95 -18.73
CA LEU A 18 6.03 7.66 -19.14
C LEU A 18 5.08 7.00 -20.14
N SER A 19 5.52 6.91 -21.40
CA SER A 19 4.83 6.27 -22.52
C SER A 19 4.64 4.76 -22.30
N SER A 20 3.44 4.27 -22.60
CA SER A 20 2.88 2.94 -22.32
C SER A 20 3.33 1.80 -23.24
N ASP A 21 4.28 2.01 -24.13
CA ASP A 21 4.46 1.14 -25.31
C ASP A 21 5.50 0.01 -25.16
N ASN A 22 5.91 -0.33 -23.93
CA ASN A 22 6.95 -1.35 -23.69
C ASN A 22 6.55 -2.46 -22.70
N ILE A 23 5.26 -2.78 -22.58
CA ILE A 23 4.83 -3.90 -21.72
C ILE A 23 4.57 -5.14 -22.58
N ASN A 24 5.54 -6.05 -22.62
CA ASN A 24 5.41 -7.34 -23.32
C ASN A 24 4.43 -8.27 -22.58
N LEU A 25 3.25 -8.44 -23.18
CA LEU A 25 2.11 -9.16 -22.62
C LEU A 25 2.33 -10.68 -22.46
N GLU A 26 3.21 -11.29 -23.26
CA GLU A 26 3.54 -12.72 -23.13
C GLU A 26 4.31 -13.02 -21.83
N LYS A 27 5.02 -12.02 -21.28
CA LYS A 27 5.72 -12.13 -20.00
C LYS A 27 4.78 -12.24 -18.79
N PHE A 28 3.52 -11.79 -18.95
CA PHE A 28 2.49 -11.83 -17.91
C PHE A 28 1.73 -13.17 -17.82
N LYS A 29 1.85 -14.06 -18.80
CA LYS A 29 1.14 -15.35 -18.79
C LYS A 29 1.75 -16.38 -17.81
N ASN A 30 3.02 -16.20 -17.44
CA ASN A 30 3.76 -17.10 -16.54
C ASN A 30 3.94 -16.49 -15.13
N PHE A 31 2.84 -15.98 -14.57
CA PHE A 31 2.84 -15.12 -13.39
C PHE A 31 3.34 -15.80 -12.11
N ASP A 32 3.14 -17.12 -11.97
CA ASP A 32 3.46 -17.82 -10.72
C ASP A 32 4.96 -18.11 -10.53
N ALA A 33 5.69 -18.37 -11.62
CA ALA A 33 7.10 -18.80 -11.55
C ALA A 33 8.12 -17.66 -11.75
N ASN A 34 7.76 -16.62 -12.51
CA ASN A 34 8.72 -15.58 -12.93
C ASN A 34 8.57 -14.22 -12.22
N PHE A 35 7.64 -14.09 -11.27
CA PHE A 35 7.47 -12.85 -10.50
C PHE A 35 8.71 -12.49 -9.68
N ILE A 36 9.38 -13.49 -9.08
CA ILE A 36 10.60 -13.28 -8.28
C ILE A 36 11.76 -12.78 -9.17
N ASN A 37 11.94 -13.36 -10.36
CA ASN A 37 13.02 -12.99 -11.28
C ASN A 37 12.77 -11.63 -11.95
N TYR A 38 11.53 -11.34 -12.34
CA TYR A 38 11.17 -10.04 -12.93
C TYR A 38 11.35 -8.88 -11.94
N LEU A 39 11.02 -9.09 -10.66
CA LEU A 39 11.32 -8.11 -9.61
C LEU A 39 12.83 -7.99 -9.34
N GLY A 40 13.61 -9.06 -9.54
CA GLY A 40 15.07 -9.03 -9.43
C GLY A 40 15.72 -8.14 -10.49
N ASP A 41 15.32 -8.30 -11.76
CA ASP A 41 15.91 -7.57 -12.89
C ASP A 41 15.60 -6.06 -12.85
N ILE A 42 14.38 -5.67 -12.45
CA ILE A 42 14.01 -4.25 -12.29
C ILE A 42 14.82 -3.60 -11.15
N ARG A 43 15.11 -4.35 -10.09
CA ARG A 43 15.77 -3.87 -8.87
C ARG A 43 17.28 -3.67 -9.05
N SER A 44 17.89 -4.24 -10.08
CA SER A 44 19.32 -4.07 -10.41
C SER A 44 19.64 -2.73 -11.10
N HIS A 45 18.66 -2.09 -11.76
CA HIS A 45 18.91 -0.90 -12.58
C HIS A 45 18.55 0.46 -11.92
N PHE A 46 17.98 0.48 -10.71
CA PHE A 46 17.65 1.72 -9.99
C PHE A 46 18.23 1.72 -8.57
N SER A 47 19.51 2.09 -8.50
CA SER A 47 20.31 2.15 -7.28
C SER A 47 20.02 3.42 -6.47
N ASP A 48 19.01 3.38 -5.60
CA ASP A 48 18.97 4.18 -4.38
C ASP A 48 18.58 3.28 -3.18
N PRO A 49 19.53 2.95 -2.27
CA PRO A 49 19.28 2.09 -1.11
C PRO A 49 18.17 2.59 -0.18
N PHE A 50 17.95 3.90 -0.11
CA PHE A 50 16.99 4.52 0.80
C PHE A 50 15.56 4.43 0.25
N VAL A 51 15.39 4.72 -1.05
CA VAL A 51 14.11 4.57 -1.76
C VAL A 51 13.73 3.09 -1.89
N SER A 52 14.71 2.22 -2.18
CA SER A 52 14.52 0.77 -2.22
C SER A 52 14.01 0.22 -0.89
N SER A 53 14.61 0.61 0.23
CA SER A 53 14.23 0.09 1.56
C SER A 53 12.80 0.50 1.97
N ASN A 54 12.41 1.75 1.72
CA ASN A 54 11.05 2.21 2.01
C ASN A 54 10.01 1.55 1.07
N SER A 55 10.35 1.39 -0.22
CA SER A 55 9.50 0.69 -1.19
C SER A 55 9.29 -0.78 -0.81
N ASN A 56 10.35 -1.50 -0.42
CA ASN A 56 10.26 -2.89 0.03
C ASN A 56 9.35 -3.05 1.25
N ARG A 57 9.45 -2.13 2.22
CA ARG A 57 8.59 -2.13 3.41
C ARG A 57 7.12 -1.91 3.05
N VAL A 58 6.82 -0.91 2.23
CA VAL A 58 5.44 -0.63 1.78
C VAL A 58 4.87 -1.82 1.00
N ASN A 59 5.66 -2.42 0.11
CA ASN A 59 5.24 -3.57 -0.68
C ASN A 59 4.89 -4.78 0.19
N SER A 60 5.70 -5.08 1.22
CA SER A 60 5.39 -6.15 2.17
C SER A 60 4.09 -5.88 2.92
N ARG A 61 3.88 -4.64 3.38
CA ARG A 61 2.65 -4.23 4.08
C ARG A 61 1.41 -4.31 3.17
N LEU A 62 1.54 -3.91 1.91
CA LEU A 62 0.46 -4.02 0.93
C LEU A 62 0.08 -5.49 0.67
N LYS A 63 1.07 -6.40 0.62
CA LYS A 63 0.82 -7.85 0.51
C LYS A 63 0.04 -8.37 1.72
N GLU A 64 0.45 -8.01 2.94
CA GLU A 64 -0.28 -8.41 4.15
C GLU A 64 -1.72 -7.88 4.16
N ILE A 65 -1.93 -6.61 3.78
CA ILE A 65 -3.27 -6.04 3.64
C ILE A 65 -4.09 -6.80 2.60
N ALA A 66 -3.50 -7.14 1.45
CA ALA A 66 -4.18 -7.90 0.39
C ALA A 66 -4.63 -9.28 0.91
N VAL A 67 -3.77 -9.97 1.67
CA VAL A 67 -4.13 -11.23 2.35
C VAL A 67 -5.29 -11.01 3.33
N GLY A 68 -5.23 -9.97 4.17
CA GLY A 68 -6.33 -9.66 5.08
C GLY A 68 -7.66 -9.38 4.37
N LYS A 69 -7.63 -8.68 3.23
CA LYS A 69 -8.82 -8.35 2.43
C LYS A 69 -9.39 -9.52 1.63
N SER A 70 -8.58 -10.54 1.32
CA SER A 70 -9.06 -11.72 0.59
C SER A 70 -9.88 -12.68 1.45
N THR A 71 -9.76 -12.55 2.78
CA THR A 71 -10.48 -13.38 3.78
C THR A 71 -12.00 -13.21 3.73
N LYS A 72 -12.74 -14.25 4.17
CA LYS A 72 -14.22 -14.26 4.17
C LYS A 72 -14.74 -13.17 5.11
N GLU A 73 -14.09 -13.01 6.26
CA GLU A 73 -14.41 -12.06 7.31
C GLU A 73 -14.42 -10.62 6.78
N TYR A 74 -13.40 -10.24 6.00
CA TYR A 74 -13.36 -8.91 5.37
C TYR A 74 -14.46 -8.72 4.33
N LYS A 75 -14.72 -9.74 3.50
CA LYS A 75 -15.81 -9.70 2.51
C LYS A 75 -17.17 -9.55 3.19
N ASN A 76 -17.41 -10.23 4.31
CA ASN A 76 -18.62 -10.11 5.10
C ASN A 76 -18.75 -8.72 5.74
N TYR A 77 -17.68 -8.22 6.35
CA TYR A 77 -17.65 -6.88 6.94
C TYR A 77 -18.07 -5.79 5.94
N VAL A 78 -17.49 -5.79 4.73
CA VAL A 78 -17.81 -4.77 3.71
C VAL A 78 -19.25 -4.88 3.18
N LYS A 79 -19.85 -6.07 3.22
CA LYS A 79 -21.27 -6.25 2.86
C LYS A 79 -22.22 -5.74 3.94
N VAL A 80 -21.86 -5.91 5.21
CA VAL A 80 -22.71 -5.57 6.36
C VAL A 80 -22.58 -4.10 6.74
N VAL A 81 -21.36 -3.57 6.74
CA VAL A 81 -21.06 -2.20 7.18
C VAL A 81 -20.60 -1.37 5.99
N LYS A 82 -21.48 -0.46 5.54
CA LYS A 82 -21.16 0.50 4.47
C LYS A 82 -20.10 1.49 4.94
N TYR A 83 -19.42 2.13 4.00
CA TYR A 83 -18.29 3.00 4.32
C TYR A 83 -18.70 4.20 5.21
N GLU A 84 -19.86 4.78 4.94
CA GLU A 84 -20.40 5.97 5.61
C GLU A 84 -20.88 5.67 7.05
N GLU A 85 -21.13 4.40 7.34
CA GLU A 85 -21.65 3.92 8.62
C GLU A 85 -20.53 3.41 9.55
N ARG A 86 -19.27 3.44 9.09
CA ARG A 86 -18.13 2.95 9.87
C ARG A 86 -17.78 3.87 11.02
N MET A 87 -17.71 3.30 12.22
CA MET A 87 -17.36 3.97 13.46
C MET A 87 -15.90 3.70 13.85
N ASP A 88 -15.40 4.43 14.85
CA ASP A 88 -14.01 4.28 15.34
C ASP A 88 -13.70 2.87 15.88
N ASP A 89 -14.70 2.14 16.37
CA ASP A 89 -14.50 0.76 16.83
C ASP A 89 -14.52 -0.28 15.69
N ASP A 90 -14.85 0.10 14.46
CA ASP A 90 -14.87 -0.86 13.36
C ASP A 90 -13.46 -1.30 12.92
N PRO A 91 -13.34 -2.47 12.26
CA PRO A 91 -12.08 -2.89 11.67
C PRO A 91 -11.60 -1.88 10.61
N SER A 92 -10.52 -1.15 10.92
CA SER A 92 -9.89 -0.21 9.99
C SER A 92 -8.59 -0.78 9.40
N THR A 93 -8.46 -0.75 8.07
CA THR A 93 -7.27 -1.25 7.38
C THR A 93 -6.05 -0.37 7.72
N PRO A 94 -4.93 -0.96 8.16
CA PRO A 94 -3.73 -0.18 8.47
C PRO A 94 -3.16 0.48 7.22
N ASN A 95 -2.57 1.67 7.37
CA ASN A 95 -1.95 2.39 6.26
C ASN A 95 -0.53 1.85 6.00
N ALA A 96 -0.30 1.28 4.81
CA ALA A 96 1.01 0.75 4.40
C ALA A 96 2.10 1.83 4.31
N TYR A 97 1.74 3.06 3.94
CA TYR A 97 2.65 4.19 3.70
C TYR A 97 2.99 4.96 4.98
N GLU A 98 2.39 4.62 6.11
CA GLU A 98 2.63 5.29 7.37
C GLU A 98 4.10 5.13 7.80
N ASN A 99 4.74 6.24 8.17
CA ASN A 99 6.12 6.23 8.66
C ASN A 99 6.18 5.76 10.12
N VAL A 100 5.99 4.47 10.32
CA VAL A 100 6.05 3.79 11.62
C VAL A 100 6.99 2.60 11.57
N THR A 101 7.47 2.20 12.75
CA THR A 101 8.26 0.97 12.92
C THR A 101 7.48 -0.26 12.46
N ASN A 102 8.19 -1.34 12.13
CA ASN A 102 7.55 -2.60 11.74
C ASN A 102 6.64 -3.12 12.86
N ALA A 103 7.10 -3.10 14.11
CA ALA A 103 6.32 -3.53 15.27
C ALA A 103 5.00 -2.76 15.41
N LYS A 104 5.01 -1.43 15.23
CA LYS A 104 3.80 -0.61 15.32
C LYS A 104 2.83 -0.89 14.18
N PHE A 105 3.31 -1.10 12.95
CA PHE A 105 2.46 -1.53 11.84
C PHE A 105 1.83 -2.90 12.12
N GLN A 106 2.64 -3.87 12.55
CA GLN A 106 2.19 -5.23 12.87
C GLN A 106 1.14 -5.24 13.98
N ALA A 107 1.29 -4.40 15.02
CA ALA A 107 0.26 -4.25 16.05
C ALA A 107 -1.08 -3.76 15.47
N LYS A 108 -1.05 -2.75 14.58
CA LYS A 108 -2.25 -2.27 13.88
C LYS A 108 -2.87 -3.34 12.97
N TYR A 109 -2.05 -4.07 12.21
CA TYR A 109 -2.49 -5.17 11.35
C TYR A 109 -3.16 -6.29 12.16
N ASN A 110 -2.54 -6.72 13.27
CA ASN A 110 -3.09 -7.75 14.15
C ASN A 110 -4.40 -7.33 14.80
N LEU A 111 -4.51 -6.06 15.23
CA LEU A 111 -5.76 -5.53 15.77
C LEU A 111 -6.86 -5.55 14.69
N TRP A 112 -6.55 -5.10 13.48
CA TRP A 112 -7.47 -5.13 12.35
C TRP A 112 -7.97 -6.56 12.06
N ARG A 113 -7.06 -7.54 11.97
CA ARG A 113 -7.41 -8.96 11.78
C ARG A 113 -8.32 -9.48 12.90
N LYS A 114 -7.98 -9.20 14.17
CA LYS A 114 -8.82 -9.59 15.33
C LYS A 114 -10.23 -9.01 15.25
N LYS A 115 -10.37 -7.74 14.87
CA LYS A 115 -11.69 -7.11 14.72
C LYS A 115 -12.49 -7.72 13.56
N LEU A 116 -11.83 -8.08 12.45
CA LEU A 116 -12.51 -8.73 11.32
C LEU A 116 -13.13 -10.08 11.70
N HIS A 117 -12.52 -10.87 12.59
CA HIS A 117 -13.07 -12.17 13.00
C HIS A 117 -14.49 -12.10 13.59
N ARG A 118 -14.95 -10.93 14.04
CA ARG A 118 -16.35 -10.71 14.45
C ARG A 118 -17.36 -11.00 13.31
N PHE A 119 -16.91 -10.98 12.06
CA PHE A 119 -17.73 -11.16 10.86
C PHE A 119 -17.59 -12.55 10.21
N ASP A 120 -16.88 -13.49 10.86
CA ASP A 120 -16.63 -14.84 10.31
C ASP A 120 -17.94 -15.66 10.15
N SER A 121 -18.82 -15.56 11.13
CA SER A 121 -20.09 -16.30 11.19
C SER A 121 -21.26 -15.64 10.45
N ILE A 122 -21.05 -14.51 9.78
CA ILE A 122 -22.11 -13.74 9.08
C ILE A 122 -22.22 -14.17 7.59
N GLY A 123 -22.00 -15.44 7.28
CA GLY A 123 -21.98 -15.92 5.89
C GLY A 123 -22.75 -17.21 5.71
#